data_AF-A0A8S4SPI4-F1
#
_entry.id   AF-A0A8S4SPI4-F1
#
_cell.length_a   1.000
_cell.length_b   1.000
_cell.length_c   1.000
_cell.angle_alpha   90.00
_cell.angle_beta   90.00
_cell.angle_gamma   90.00
#
_symmetry.space_group_name_H-M   'P 1'
#
loop_
_entity.id
_entity.type
_entity.pdbx_description
1 polymer ?
#
loop_
_entity_poly.entity_id
_entity_poly.type
_entity_poly.pdbx_seq_one_letter_code
_entity_poly.pdbx_strand_id
1 'polypeptide(L)'
;MFFLGSQWRYSTWSERLATVLGSLSGCLCSAGLVAAVLIYGELTALFITRHKAEHSTGHAYILSIFGGNRIVDDSNRTFHMDALVEDSVAFAVASFAIMACQLVAAACAVTLANWAAGRMITRLRWKLLRSVLSQETAFFDTNTTMNFASTLTEDTEKLKMGVGEHVAMASYLAGSVIMACSVALAHGWQLTLAGLAVVPVALFVAATVAKSADRPPRHISQEALFKIPQTILIFRVEMHTPLSTSMNNPDAVLSMMTASLG
;
A
#
# COMPACT_ATOMS: atom_id res chain seq x y z
N MET A 1 2.88 -13.41 -16.49
CA MET A 1 2.41 -14.73 -16.00
C MET A 1 3.32 -15.91 -16.40
N PHE A 2 4.05 -15.86 -17.54
CA PHE A 2 4.85 -16.99 -18.03
C PHE A 2 6.22 -17.21 -17.34
N PHE A 3 6.76 -16.25 -16.59
CA PHE A 3 8.06 -16.37 -15.92
C PHE A 3 8.01 -16.99 -14.50
N LEU A 4 6.84 -17.06 -13.88
CA LEU A 4 6.69 -17.60 -12.51
C LEU A 4 6.65 -19.14 -12.47
N GLY A 5 6.33 -19.79 -13.58
CA GLY A 5 6.15 -21.25 -13.64
C GLY A 5 7.43 -22.06 -13.45
N SER A 6 8.59 -21.55 -13.87
CA SER A 6 9.87 -22.28 -13.74
C SER A 6 10.41 -22.28 -12.29
N GLN A 7 10.07 -21.27 -11.47
CA GLN A 7 10.50 -21.19 -10.08
C GLN A 7 9.66 -22.07 -9.13
N TRP A 8 8.39 -22.35 -9.46
CA TRP A 8 7.49 -23.18 -8.64
C TRP A 8 7.68 -24.70 -8.79
N ARG A 9 8.70 -25.13 -9.55
CA ARG A 9 8.90 -26.55 -9.90
C ARG A 9 9.21 -27.47 -8.71
N TYR A 10 9.57 -26.93 -7.55
CA TYR A 10 9.81 -27.68 -6.31
C TYR A 10 8.71 -27.55 -5.25
N SER A 11 7.59 -26.90 -5.58
CA SER A 11 6.52 -26.65 -4.62
C SER A 11 5.71 -27.92 -4.32
N THR A 12 5.77 -28.35 -3.06
CA THR A 12 5.01 -29.49 -2.49
C THR A 12 3.51 -29.20 -2.41
N TRP A 13 2.69 -30.25 -2.28
CA TRP A 13 1.22 -30.15 -2.24
C TRP A 13 0.69 -29.17 -1.17
N SER A 14 1.33 -29.11 0.01
CA SER A 14 0.99 -28.18 1.08
C SER A 14 1.24 -26.70 0.72
N GLU A 15 2.22 -26.41 -0.14
CA GLU A 15 2.56 -25.06 -0.58
C GLU A 15 1.62 -24.59 -1.70
N ARG A 16 1.19 -25.51 -2.57
CA ARG A 16 0.12 -25.23 -3.54
C ARG A 16 -1.20 -24.91 -2.83
N LEU A 17 -1.58 -25.69 -1.82
CA LEU A 17 -2.76 -25.42 -1.01
C LEU A 17 -2.66 -24.09 -0.26
N ALA A 18 -1.50 -23.78 0.34
CA ALA A 18 -1.27 -22.50 1.01
C ALA A 18 -1.38 -21.30 0.04
N THR A 19 -1.00 -21.47 -1.23
CA THR A 19 -1.10 -20.43 -2.26
C THR A 19 -2.54 -20.22 -2.71
N VAL A 20 -3.30 -21.30 -2.88
CA VAL A 20 -4.73 -21.23 -3.21
C VAL A 20 -5.51 -20.61 -2.06
N LEU A 21 -5.27 -21.05 -0.82
CA LEU A 21 -5.87 -20.47 0.37
C LEU A 21 -5.49 -18.99 0.55
N GLY A 22 -4.21 -18.65 0.33
CA GLY A 22 -3.73 -17.27 0.31
C GLY A 22 -4.44 -16.40 -0.72
N SER A 23 -4.62 -16.91 -1.95
CA SER A 23 -5.35 -16.20 -3.00
C SER A 23 -6.84 -16.02 -2.69
N LEU A 24 -7.49 -17.00 -2.07
CA LEU A 24 -8.88 -16.91 -1.60
C LEU A 24 -9.03 -15.89 -0.49
N SER A 25 -8.14 -15.92 0.52
CA SER A 25 -8.13 -14.92 1.59
C SER A 25 -7.79 -13.52 1.09
N GLY A 26 -6.94 -13.40 0.06
CA GLY A 26 -6.62 -12.16 -0.61
C GLY A 26 -7.83 -11.58 -1.34
N CYS A 27 -8.57 -12.42 -2.07
CA CYS A 27 -9.83 -12.02 -2.71
C CYS A 27 -10.87 -11.55 -1.68
N LEU A 28 -10.99 -12.27 -0.55
CA LEU A 28 -11.90 -11.91 0.53
C LEU A 28 -11.52 -10.56 1.17
N CYS A 29 -10.22 -10.33 1.41
CA CYS A 29 -9.70 -9.07 1.94
C CYS A 29 -9.96 -7.90 0.99
N SER A 30 -9.72 -8.10 -0.31
CA SER A 30 -10.00 -7.09 -1.34
C SER A 30 -11.49 -6.80 -1.47
N ALA A 31 -12.35 -7.82 -1.41
CA ALA A 31 -13.79 -7.66 -1.43
C ALA A 31 -14.28 -6.87 -0.20
N GLY A 32 -13.68 -7.06 0.97
CA GLY A 32 -13.99 -6.28 2.18
C GLY A 32 -13.77 -4.78 2.01
N LEU A 33 -12.64 -4.40 1.39
CA LEU A 33 -12.33 -2.99 1.12
C LEU A 33 -13.35 -2.36 0.14
N VAL A 34 -13.69 -3.07 -0.93
CA VAL A 34 -14.69 -2.59 -1.90
C VAL A 34 -16.09 -2.53 -1.27
N ALA A 35 -16.46 -3.52 -0.47
CA ALA A 35 -17.73 -3.54 0.25
C ALA A 35 -17.86 -2.37 1.23
N ALA A 36 -16.80 -2.03 1.97
CA ALA A 36 -16.80 -0.90 2.89
C ALA A 36 -17.08 0.44 2.16
N VAL A 37 -16.49 0.64 0.98
CA VAL A 37 -16.74 1.83 0.16
C VAL A 37 -18.18 1.86 -0.35
N LEU A 38 -18.73 0.71 -0.78
CA LEU A 38 -20.12 0.63 -1.24
C LEU A 38 -21.12 0.95 -0.13
N ILE A 39 -20.95 0.37 1.06
CA ILE A 39 -21.86 0.60 2.20
C ILE A 39 -21.84 2.08 2.60
N TYR A 40 -20.67 2.72 2.57
CA TYR A 40 -20.56 4.16 2.79
C TYR A 40 -21.31 4.97 1.71
N GLY A 41 -21.23 4.55 0.45
CA GLY A 41 -21.98 5.14 -0.66
C GLY A 41 -23.50 4.99 -0.50
N GLU A 42 -23.97 3.79 -0.15
CA GLU A 42 -25.40 3.51 0.12
C GLU A 42 -25.92 4.35 1.28
N LEU A 43 -25.17 4.42 2.38
CA LEU A 43 -25.53 5.25 3.54
C LEU A 43 -25.65 6.73 3.14
N THR A 44 -24.68 7.25 2.38
CA THR A 44 -24.69 8.65 1.93
C THR A 44 -25.90 8.95 1.04
N ALA A 45 -26.25 8.04 0.12
CA ALA A 45 -27.44 8.17 -0.71
C ALA A 45 -28.72 8.20 0.12
N LEU A 46 -28.81 7.36 1.16
CA LEU A 46 -29.94 7.36 2.10
C LEU A 46 -29.99 8.65 2.92
N PHE A 47 -28.86 9.17 3.41
CA PHE A 47 -28.81 10.47 4.10
C PHE A 47 -29.41 11.59 3.24
N ILE A 48 -29.04 11.65 1.96
CA ILE A 48 -29.54 12.67 1.02
C ILE A 48 -31.05 12.51 0.80
N THR A 49 -31.50 11.28 0.53
CA THR A 49 -32.91 10.99 0.24
C THR A 49 -33.80 11.28 1.45
N ARG A 50 -33.37 10.85 2.65
CA ARG A 50 -34.09 11.07 3.92
C ARG A 50 -34.09 12.55 4.33
N HIS A 51 -33.01 13.28 4.05
CA HIS A 51 -32.95 14.72 4.33
C HIS A 51 -33.90 15.52 3.43
N LYS A 52 -34.06 15.09 2.17
CA LYS A 52 -35.01 15.70 1.21
C LYS A 52 -36.46 15.27 1.43
N ALA A 53 -36.72 14.32 2.33
CA ALA A 53 -38.02 13.67 2.50
C ALA A 53 -38.60 13.14 1.19
N GLU A 54 -37.74 12.58 0.33
CA GLU A 54 -38.11 12.04 -0.98
C GLU A 54 -38.40 10.54 -0.86
N HIS A 55 -39.25 10.01 -1.76
CA HIS A 55 -39.60 8.59 -1.78
C HIS A 55 -38.34 7.70 -1.89
N SER A 56 -38.22 6.76 -0.95
CA SER A 56 -37.06 5.88 -0.85
C SER A 56 -37.10 4.79 -1.92
N THR A 57 -36.41 4.99 -3.04
CA THR A 57 -36.15 3.91 -4.00
C THR A 57 -35.21 2.90 -3.34
N GLY A 58 -35.67 1.68 -3.07
CA GLY A 58 -34.96 0.64 -2.31
C GLY A 58 -33.69 0.07 -2.96
N HIS A 59 -32.74 0.91 -3.34
CA HIS A 59 -31.49 0.57 -4.03
C HIS A 59 -30.30 0.29 -3.10
N ALA A 60 -30.54 -0.11 -1.85
CA ALA A 60 -29.47 -0.56 -0.94
C ALA A 60 -29.48 -2.08 -0.84
N TYR A 61 -28.40 -2.72 -1.30
CA TYR A 61 -28.26 -4.18 -1.35
C TYR A 61 -27.52 -4.73 -0.15
N ILE A 62 -26.53 -3.99 0.37
CA ILE A 62 -25.70 -4.46 1.49
C ILE A 62 -26.30 -4.00 2.82
N LEU A 63 -26.82 -2.78 2.90
CA LEU A 63 -27.44 -2.27 4.13
C LEU A 63 -28.71 -3.05 4.52
N SER A 64 -29.47 -3.55 3.55
CA SER A 64 -30.69 -4.32 3.79
C SER A 64 -30.44 -5.67 4.46
N ILE A 65 -29.25 -6.27 4.24
CA ILE A 65 -28.87 -7.53 4.90
C ILE A 65 -28.69 -7.35 6.41
N PHE A 66 -28.29 -6.15 6.86
CA PHE A 66 -28.07 -5.83 8.27
C PHE A 66 -29.26 -5.14 8.94
N GLY A 67 -30.44 -5.19 8.30
CA GLY A 67 -31.69 -4.65 8.86
C GLY A 67 -31.95 -3.17 8.58
N GLY A 68 -31.13 -2.53 7.73
CA GLY A 68 -31.43 -1.19 7.21
C GLY A 68 -32.42 -1.22 6.03
N ASN A 69 -32.66 -0.05 5.42
CA ASN A 69 -33.49 0.17 4.24
C ASN A 69 -35.01 0.00 4.47
N ARG A 70 -35.55 0.68 5.50
CA ARG A 70 -37.02 0.77 5.67
C ARG A 70 -37.64 1.66 4.59
N ILE A 71 -38.73 1.21 3.98
CA ILE A 71 -39.52 2.02 3.03
C ILE A 71 -40.39 2.97 3.86
N VAL A 72 -40.21 4.28 3.68
CA VAL A 72 -40.91 5.34 4.42
C VAL A 72 -41.65 6.23 3.43
N ASP A 73 -42.89 6.58 3.77
CA ASP A 73 -43.81 7.36 2.94
C ASP A 73 -43.58 8.89 3.06
N ASP A 74 -43.87 9.63 1.99
CA ASP A 74 -43.37 11.00 1.67
C ASP A 74 -43.75 12.11 2.67
N SER A 75 -44.72 11.85 3.55
CA SER A 75 -45.43 12.90 4.29
C SER A 75 -44.82 13.30 5.65
N ASN A 76 -43.98 12.48 6.29
CA ASN A 76 -43.56 12.75 7.68
C ASN A 76 -42.05 12.66 7.94
N ARG A 77 -41.44 13.84 8.12
CA ARG A 77 -40.01 14.03 8.38
C ARG A 77 -39.48 13.35 9.64
N THR A 78 -40.30 13.16 10.67
CA THR A 78 -39.86 12.48 11.91
C THR A 78 -39.59 11.00 11.67
N PHE A 79 -40.44 10.31 10.90
CA PHE A 79 -40.26 8.90 10.56
C PHE A 79 -39.04 8.69 9.64
N HIS A 80 -38.73 9.62 8.74
CA HIS A 80 -37.50 9.57 7.95
C HIS A 80 -36.24 9.66 8.82
N MET A 81 -36.30 10.43 9.91
CA MET A 81 -35.17 10.61 10.82
C MET A 81 -34.95 9.40 11.72
N ASP A 82 -36.03 8.75 12.17
CA ASP A 82 -35.94 7.49 12.92
C ASP A 82 -35.38 6.35 12.05
N ALA A 83 -35.85 6.23 10.80
CA ALA A 83 -35.32 5.26 9.85
C ALA A 83 -33.84 5.48 9.52
N LEU A 84 -33.40 6.75 9.48
CA LEU A 84 -32.01 7.11 9.24
C LEU A 84 -31.09 6.76 10.42
N VAL A 85 -31.59 6.88 11.66
CA VAL A 85 -30.87 6.39 12.83
C VAL A 85 -30.72 4.86 12.74
N GLU A 86 -31.76 4.14 12.35
CA GLU A 86 -31.72 2.68 12.17
C GLU A 86 -30.74 2.27 11.04
N ASP A 87 -30.75 2.98 9.91
CA ASP A 87 -29.80 2.80 8.80
C ASP A 87 -28.34 3.05 9.25
N SER A 88 -28.10 4.04 10.11
CA SER A 88 -26.76 4.34 10.65
C SER A 88 -26.24 3.27 11.62
N VAL A 89 -27.14 2.64 12.40
CA VAL A 89 -26.79 1.52 13.29
C VAL A 89 -26.46 0.28 12.45
N ALA A 90 -27.26 -0.01 11.42
CA ALA A 90 -26.99 -1.10 10.48
C ALA A 90 -25.63 -0.93 9.78
N PHE A 91 -25.29 0.30 9.37
CA PHE A 91 -23.97 0.62 8.82
C PHE A 91 -22.83 0.30 9.80
N ALA A 92 -22.98 0.69 11.07
CA ALA A 92 -21.95 0.46 12.09
C ALA A 92 -21.71 -1.04 12.33
N VAL A 93 -22.78 -1.82 12.44
CA VAL A 93 -22.71 -3.29 12.61
C VAL A 93 -22.08 -3.95 11.38
N ALA A 94 -22.51 -3.58 10.18
CA ALA A 94 -21.98 -4.10 8.93
C ALA A 94 -20.48 -3.81 8.78
N SER A 95 -20.07 -2.56 9.03
CA SER A 95 -18.67 -2.13 8.94
C SER A 95 -17.79 -2.86 9.94
N PHE A 96 -18.27 -3.04 11.17
CA PHE A 96 -17.54 -3.80 12.19
C PHE A 96 -17.39 -5.27 11.80
N ALA A 97 -18.45 -5.90 11.31
CA ALA A 97 -18.43 -7.30 10.87
C ALA A 97 -17.45 -7.52 9.71
N ILE A 98 -17.47 -6.64 8.70
CA ILE A 98 -16.57 -6.70 7.54
C ILE A 98 -15.11 -6.49 7.99
N MET A 99 -14.86 -5.50 8.83
CA MET A 99 -13.51 -5.22 9.34
C MET A 99 -12.96 -6.39 10.17
N ALA A 100 -13.78 -7.00 11.02
CA ALA A 100 -13.39 -8.18 11.79
C ALA A 100 -13.08 -9.38 10.86
N CYS A 101 -13.93 -9.63 9.86
CA CYS A 101 -13.71 -10.68 8.88
C CYS A 101 -12.42 -10.45 8.06
N GLN A 102 -12.19 -9.21 7.63
CA GLN A 102 -11.01 -8.81 6.88
C GLN A 102 -9.72 -8.95 7.70
N LEU A 103 -9.74 -8.57 8.98
CA LEU A 103 -8.60 -8.74 9.89
C LEU A 103 -8.20 -10.21 10.00
N VAL A 104 -9.18 -11.10 10.24
CA VAL A 104 -8.95 -12.54 10.39
C VAL A 104 -8.42 -13.14 9.08
N ALA A 105 -9.02 -12.77 7.95
CA ALA A 105 -8.60 -13.24 6.63
C ALA A 105 -7.17 -12.79 6.30
N ALA A 106 -6.83 -11.53 6.55
CA ALA A 106 -5.49 -10.99 6.30
C ALA A 106 -4.44 -11.64 7.20
N ALA A 107 -4.73 -11.81 8.49
CA ALA A 107 -3.83 -12.49 9.42
C ALA A 107 -3.60 -13.95 9.00
N CYS A 108 -4.65 -14.66 8.60
CA CYS A 108 -4.54 -16.03 8.09
C CYS A 108 -3.69 -16.11 6.82
N ALA A 109 -3.91 -15.19 5.86
CA ALA A 109 -3.15 -15.13 4.62
C ALA A 109 -1.64 -14.96 4.86
N VAL A 110 -1.26 -13.98 5.68
CA VAL A 110 0.15 -13.64 5.94
C VAL A 110 0.84 -14.74 6.73
N THR A 111 0.17 -15.31 7.73
CA THR A 111 0.74 -16.41 8.54
C THR A 111 0.97 -17.68 7.72
N LEU A 112 0.02 -18.05 6.86
CA LEU A 112 0.16 -19.18 5.94
C LEU A 112 1.30 -18.97 4.93
N ALA A 113 1.39 -17.77 4.34
CA ALA A 113 2.45 -17.43 3.39
C ALA A 113 3.84 -17.47 4.03
N ASN A 114 4.00 -16.88 5.23
CA ASN A 114 5.25 -16.90 5.98
C ASN A 114 5.66 -18.32 6.39
N TRP A 115 4.70 -19.15 6.78
CA TRP A 115 4.96 -20.55 7.12
C TRP A 115 5.44 -21.36 5.90
N ALA A 116 4.78 -21.20 4.75
CA ALA A 116 5.17 -21.84 3.50
C ALA A 116 6.57 -21.39 3.05
N ALA A 117 6.84 -20.08 3.05
CA ALA A 117 8.15 -19.52 2.70
C ALA A 117 9.27 -20.05 3.61
N GLY A 118 9.02 -20.15 4.93
CA GLY A 118 9.96 -20.71 5.89
C GLY A 118 10.34 -22.16 5.55
N ARG A 119 9.37 -23.02 5.22
CA ARG A 119 9.64 -24.42 4.86
C ARG A 119 10.38 -24.56 3.53
N MET A 120 10.01 -23.76 2.53
CA MET A 120 10.69 -23.73 1.24
C MET A 120 12.19 -23.42 1.42
N ILE A 121 12.49 -22.47 2.29
CA ILE A 121 13.85 -21.97 2.48
C ILE A 121 14.72 -22.89 3.28
N THR A 122 14.19 -23.52 4.32
CA THR A 122 14.94 -24.57 5.03
C THR A 122 15.38 -25.67 4.07
N ARG A 123 14.51 -26.08 3.14
CA ARG A 123 14.87 -27.08 2.11
C ARG A 123 15.89 -26.55 1.10
N LEU A 124 15.78 -25.29 0.71
CA LEU A 124 16.75 -24.65 -0.16
C LEU A 124 18.14 -24.59 0.51
N ARG A 125 18.21 -24.18 1.78
CA ARG A 125 19.46 -24.16 2.58
C ARG A 125 20.11 -25.54 2.64
N TRP A 126 19.33 -26.61 2.87
CA TRP A 126 19.87 -27.97 2.87
C TRP A 126 20.44 -28.39 1.51
N LYS A 127 19.75 -28.09 0.40
CA LYS A 127 20.24 -28.39 -0.95
C LYS A 127 21.48 -27.59 -1.31
N LEU A 128 21.50 -26.30 -0.99
CA LEU A 128 22.64 -25.42 -1.21
C LEU A 128 23.86 -25.91 -0.43
N LEU A 129 23.70 -26.19 0.87
CA LEU A 129 24.77 -26.70 1.71
C LEU A 129 25.32 -28.03 1.17
N ARG A 130 24.43 -28.95 0.76
CA ARG A 130 24.86 -30.22 0.18
C ARG A 130 25.62 -30.05 -1.13
N SER A 131 25.18 -29.14 -2.00
CA SER A 131 25.88 -28.83 -3.27
C SER A 131 27.25 -28.23 -3.03
N VAL A 132 27.36 -27.30 -2.06
CA VAL A 132 28.63 -26.65 -1.69
C VAL A 132 29.61 -27.67 -1.12
N LEU A 133 29.15 -28.58 -0.25
CA LEU A 133 29.99 -29.64 0.31
C LEU A 133 30.44 -30.70 -0.70
N SER A 134 29.74 -30.85 -1.83
CA SER A 134 30.12 -31.77 -2.91
C SER A 134 31.05 -31.13 -3.96
N GLN A 135 31.41 -29.86 -3.79
CA GLN A 135 32.26 -29.13 -4.73
C GLN A 135 33.74 -29.54 -4.55
N GLU A 136 34.51 -29.56 -5.64
CA GLU A 136 35.94 -29.89 -5.63
C GLU A 136 36.78 -28.87 -4.84
N THR A 137 37.90 -29.30 -4.25
CA THR A 137 38.79 -28.45 -3.46
C THR A 137 39.38 -27.28 -4.27
N ALA A 138 39.59 -27.47 -5.58
CA ALA A 138 40.06 -26.43 -6.49
C ALA A 138 39.11 -25.21 -6.55
N PHE A 139 37.79 -25.42 -6.41
CA PHE A 139 36.82 -24.33 -6.37
C PHE A 139 37.01 -23.44 -5.13
N PHE A 140 37.34 -24.05 -3.98
CA PHE A 140 37.58 -23.33 -2.73
C PHE A 140 38.90 -22.57 -2.74
N ASP A 141 39.93 -23.06 -3.42
CA ASP A 141 41.21 -22.35 -3.59
C ASP A 141 41.08 -21.10 -4.46
N THR A 142 40.19 -21.12 -5.48
CA THR A 142 39.88 -19.92 -6.28
C THR A 142 38.93 -18.94 -5.58
N ASN A 143 38.13 -19.41 -4.62
CA ASN A 143 37.13 -18.60 -3.91
C ASN A 143 37.49 -18.53 -2.41
N THR A 144 38.61 -17.90 -2.08
CA THR A 144 39.12 -17.71 -0.70
C THR A 144 38.28 -16.75 0.16
N THR A 145 37.14 -16.28 -0.34
CA THR A 145 36.32 -15.30 0.34
C THR A 145 35.57 -15.96 1.50
N MET A 146 36.01 -15.68 2.73
CA MET A 146 35.32 -16.02 3.99
C MET A 146 33.86 -15.51 4.06
N ASN A 147 33.44 -14.68 3.10
CA ASN A 147 32.10 -14.11 2.98
C ASN A 147 31.10 -14.98 2.19
N PHE A 148 31.50 -16.12 1.60
CA PHE A 148 30.57 -16.90 0.76
C PHE A 148 29.38 -17.46 1.54
N ALA A 149 29.64 -18.03 2.73
CA ALA A 149 28.58 -18.61 3.56
C ALA A 149 27.62 -17.55 4.14
N SER A 150 28.13 -16.38 4.53
CA SER A 150 27.32 -15.24 4.98
C SER A 150 26.50 -14.65 3.83
N THR A 151 27.11 -14.42 2.67
CA THR A 151 26.40 -13.93 1.47
C THR A 151 25.27 -14.88 1.07
N LEU A 152 25.52 -16.19 1.06
CA LEU A 152 24.51 -17.19 0.75
C LEU A 152 23.34 -17.17 1.75
N THR A 153 23.64 -16.94 3.02
CA THR A 153 22.63 -16.85 4.08
C THR A 153 21.78 -15.59 3.90
N GLU A 154 22.41 -14.45 3.64
CA GLU A 154 21.74 -13.18 3.33
C GLU A 154 20.86 -13.29 2.09
N ASP A 155 21.36 -13.85 1.00
CA ASP A 155 20.60 -14.00 -0.25
C ASP A 155 19.38 -14.90 -0.06
N THR A 156 19.55 -15.97 0.74
CA THR A 156 18.45 -16.86 1.09
C THR A 156 17.40 -16.18 1.98
N GLU A 157 17.82 -15.26 2.84
CA GLU A 157 16.91 -14.48 3.69
C GLU A 157 16.19 -13.37 2.92
N LYS A 158 16.87 -12.70 2.00
CA LYS A 158 16.24 -11.79 1.02
C LYS A 158 15.21 -12.53 0.18
N LEU A 159 15.51 -13.75 -0.26
CA LEU A 159 14.56 -14.62 -0.96
C LEU A 159 13.33 -14.95 -0.08
N LYS A 160 13.51 -15.11 1.25
CA LYS A 160 12.41 -15.36 2.18
C LYS A 160 11.42 -14.23 2.22
N MET A 161 11.92 -13.02 2.42
CA MET A 161 11.10 -11.83 2.48
C MET A 161 10.44 -11.58 1.12
N GLY A 162 11.22 -11.76 0.04
CA GLY A 162 10.77 -11.71 -1.36
C GLY A 162 9.57 -12.60 -1.66
N VAL A 163 9.65 -13.89 -1.29
CA VAL A 163 8.63 -14.88 -1.65
C VAL A 163 7.45 -14.89 -0.68
N GLY A 164 7.68 -14.69 0.62
CA GLY A 164 6.62 -14.79 1.64
C GLY A 164 5.67 -13.61 1.62
N GLU A 165 6.19 -12.39 1.72
CA GLU A 165 5.37 -11.18 1.94
C GLU A 165 4.98 -10.51 0.63
N HIS A 166 5.94 -10.31 -0.28
CA HIS A 166 5.68 -9.55 -1.50
C HIS A 166 4.78 -10.30 -2.49
N VAL A 167 4.83 -11.63 -2.55
CA VAL A 167 3.94 -12.41 -3.43
C VAL A 167 2.49 -12.32 -2.95
N ALA A 168 2.27 -12.43 -1.64
CA ALA A 168 0.94 -12.28 -1.04
C ALA A 168 0.40 -10.87 -1.29
N MET A 169 1.22 -9.84 -1.04
CA MET A 169 0.86 -8.44 -1.26
C MET A 169 0.56 -8.12 -2.72
N ALA A 170 1.38 -8.61 -3.66
CA ALA A 170 1.16 -8.42 -5.09
C ALA A 170 -0.16 -9.05 -5.56
N SER A 171 -0.49 -10.24 -5.05
CA SER A 171 -1.76 -10.90 -5.37
C SER A 171 -2.98 -10.14 -4.81
N TYR A 172 -2.87 -9.59 -3.60
CA TYR A 172 -3.90 -8.74 -2.99
C TYR A 172 -4.10 -7.45 -3.78
N LEU A 173 -3.02 -6.75 -4.13
CA LEU A 173 -3.07 -5.51 -4.92
C LEU A 173 -3.71 -5.76 -6.29
N ALA A 174 -3.32 -6.84 -6.98
CA ALA A 174 -3.92 -7.20 -8.26
C ALA A 174 -5.42 -7.53 -8.14
N GLY A 175 -5.80 -8.32 -7.14
CA GLY A 175 -7.21 -8.66 -6.87
C GLY A 175 -8.05 -7.43 -6.53
N SER A 176 -7.50 -6.53 -5.70
CA SER A 176 -8.14 -5.26 -5.32
C SER A 176 -8.47 -4.40 -6.53
N VAL A 177 -7.51 -4.22 -7.44
CA VAL A 177 -7.72 -3.43 -8.67
C VAL A 177 -8.83 -4.04 -9.53
N ILE A 178 -8.82 -5.37 -9.72
CA ILE A 178 -9.81 -6.06 -10.55
C ILE A 178 -11.22 -5.94 -9.92
N MET A 179 -11.35 -6.19 -8.62
CA MET A 179 -12.63 -6.11 -7.91
C MET A 179 -13.17 -4.67 -7.90
N ALA A 180 -12.34 -3.70 -7.56
CA ALA A 180 -12.72 -2.30 -7.53
C ALA A 180 -13.16 -1.79 -8.91
N CYS A 181 -12.41 -2.13 -9.97
CA CYS A 181 -12.78 -1.75 -11.34
C CYS A 181 -14.11 -2.40 -11.76
N SER A 182 -14.31 -3.68 -11.47
CA SER A 182 -15.52 -4.42 -11.84
C SER A 182 -16.77 -3.82 -11.17
N VAL A 183 -16.68 -3.54 -9.87
CA VAL A 183 -17.78 -2.95 -9.09
C VAL A 183 -18.06 -1.50 -9.50
N ALA A 184 -17.02 -0.71 -9.77
CA ALA A 184 -17.18 0.68 -10.21
C ALA A 184 -17.87 0.76 -11.58
N LEU A 185 -17.45 -0.08 -12.54
CA LEU A 185 -18.07 -0.16 -13.87
C LEU A 185 -19.56 -0.57 -13.79
N ALA A 186 -19.93 -1.43 -12.83
CA ALA A 186 -21.31 -1.86 -12.63
C ALA A 186 -22.24 -0.75 -12.13
N HIS A 187 -21.75 0.15 -11.26
CA HIS A 187 -22.56 1.25 -10.71
C HIS A 187 -22.66 2.45 -11.65
N GLY A 188 -21.61 2.76 -12.40
CA GLY A 188 -21.57 3.98 -13.21
C GLY A 188 -20.46 4.00 -14.24
N TRP A 189 -20.66 3.29 -15.35
CA TRP A 189 -19.66 3.12 -16.41
C TRP A 189 -19.09 4.43 -16.97
N GLN A 190 -19.89 5.49 -17.09
CA GLN A 190 -19.45 6.79 -17.62
C GLN A 190 -18.44 7.49 -16.71
N LEU A 191 -18.74 7.57 -15.41
CA LEU A 191 -17.86 8.20 -14.41
C LEU A 191 -16.58 7.38 -14.20
N THR A 192 -16.71 6.04 -14.19
CA THR A 192 -15.55 5.16 -14.03
C THR A 192 -14.59 5.24 -15.21
N LEU A 193 -15.09 5.27 -16.46
CA LEU A 193 -14.24 5.43 -17.64
C LEU A 193 -13.49 6.76 -17.65
N ALA A 194 -14.15 7.85 -17.24
CA ALA A 194 -13.51 9.15 -17.09
C ALA A 194 -12.38 9.13 -16.06
N GLY A 195 -12.60 8.49 -14.90
CA GLY A 195 -11.55 8.30 -13.88
C GLY A 195 -10.40 7.41 -14.35
N LEU A 196 -10.72 6.32 -15.07
CA LEU A 196 -9.72 5.38 -15.58
C LEU A 196 -8.78 6.02 -16.62
N ALA A 197 -9.25 7.02 -17.37
CA ALA A 197 -8.43 7.78 -18.31
C ALA A 197 -7.30 8.59 -17.64
N VAL A 198 -7.45 8.94 -16.35
CA VAL A 198 -6.42 9.69 -15.60
C VAL A 198 -5.29 8.79 -15.10
N VAL A 199 -5.58 7.51 -14.83
CA VAL A 199 -4.61 6.51 -14.35
C VAL A 199 -3.36 6.38 -15.24
N PRO A 200 -3.45 6.18 -16.57
CA PRO A 200 -2.27 6.05 -17.42
C PRO A 200 -1.43 7.33 -17.46
N VAL A 201 -2.04 8.52 -17.36
CA VAL A 201 -1.31 9.79 -17.29
C VAL A 201 -0.51 9.87 -15.99
N ALA A 202 -1.12 9.48 -14.87
CA ALA A 202 -0.43 9.41 -13.58
C ALA A 202 0.74 8.40 -13.59
N LEU A 203 0.53 7.23 -14.19
CA LEU A 203 1.58 6.21 -14.34
C LEU A 203 2.72 6.70 -15.23
N PHE A 204 2.42 7.43 -16.30
CA PHE A 204 3.44 8.02 -17.17
C PHE A 204 4.31 9.01 -16.40
N VAL A 205 3.70 9.93 -15.65
CA VAL A 205 4.44 10.90 -14.83
C VAL A 205 5.30 10.18 -13.78
N ALA A 206 4.73 9.22 -13.05
CA ALA A 206 5.46 8.44 -12.04
C ALA A 206 6.66 7.69 -12.67
N ALA A 207 6.48 7.10 -13.86
CA ALA A 207 7.55 6.40 -14.56
C ALA A 207 8.68 7.33 -15.00
N THR A 208 8.37 8.55 -15.46
CA THR A 208 9.41 9.53 -15.83
C THR A 208 10.23 10.00 -14.63
N VAL A 209 9.59 10.17 -13.48
CA VAL A 209 10.27 10.53 -12.23
C VAL A 209 11.15 9.38 -11.73
N ALA A 210 10.62 8.15 -11.70
CA ALA A 210 11.39 6.97 -11.30
C ALA A 210 12.63 6.77 -12.17
N LYS A 211 12.48 6.93 -13.49
CA LYS A 211 13.60 6.87 -14.45
C LYS A 211 14.63 7.99 -14.24
N SER A 212 14.21 9.13 -13.70
CA SER A 212 15.11 10.26 -13.42
C SER A 212 15.90 10.04 -12.13
N ALA A 213 15.32 9.34 -11.15
CA ALA A 213 15.97 8.98 -9.90
C ALA A 213 17.00 7.85 -10.04
N ASP A 214 16.78 6.91 -10.97
CA ASP A 214 17.66 5.76 -11.20
C ASP A 214 18.93 6.11 -12.00
N ARG A 215 19.08 7.37 -12.44
CA ARG A 215 20.31 7.84 -13.08
C ARG A 215 21.39 7.93 -11.99
N PRO A 216 22.56 7.25 -12.14
CA PRO A 216 23.65 7.39 -11.19
C PRO A 216 24.01 8.88 -11.08
N PRO A 217 24.31 9.40 -9.89
CA PRO A 217 24.67 10.80 -9.72
C PRO A 217 25.86 11.09 -10.63
N ARG A 218 25.62 11.86 -11.70
CA ARG A 218 26.71 12.37 -12.55
C ARG A 218 27.67 13.13 -11.63
N HIS A 219 28.98 12.98 -11.85
CA HIS A 219 30.11 13.50 -11.07
C HIS A 219 30.08 15.01 -10.68
N ILE A 220 29.03 15.74 -11.01
CA ILE A 220 28.74 17.13 -10.64
C ILE A 220 28.49 17.29 -9.12
N SER A 221 28.37 16.20 -8.36
CA SER A 221 27.94 16.24 -6.95
C SER A 221 29.04 16.43 -5.90
N GLN A 222 30.34 16.30 -6.24
CA GLN A 222 31.39 16.60 -5.24
C GLN A 222 31.59 18.11 -5.03
N GLU A 223 31.44 18.93 -6.07
CA GLU A 223 31.52 20.40 -5.92
C GLU A 223 30.27 21.00 -5.27
N ALA A 224 29.10 20.38 -5.44
CA ALA A 224 27.87 20.82 -4.78
C ALA A 224 27.86 20.48 -3.29
N LEU A 225 28.36 19.30 -2.89
CA LEU A 225 28.38 18.86 -1.49
C LEU A 225 29.33 19.71 -0.62
N PHE A 226 30.40 20.27 -1.21
CA PHE A 226 31.29 21.21 -0.53
C PHE A 226 30.72 22.63 -0.39
N LYS A 227 29.68 23.00 -1.16
CA LYS A 227 28.97 24.30 -1.03
C LYS A 227 27.84 24.29 0.01
N ILE A 228 27.28 23.13 0.31
CA ILE A 228 26.21 22.96 1.31
C ILE A 228 26.59 23.41 2.74
N PRO A 229 27.83 23.26 3.26
CA PRO A 229 28.14 23.71 4.62
C PRO A 229 28.04 25.23 4.80
N GLN A 230 28.26 26.04 3.75
CA GLN A 230 28.25 27.51 3.88
C GLN A 230 26.82 28.08 3.83
N THR A 231 25.96 27.57 2.96
CA THR A 231 24.56 28.03 2.85
C THR A 231 23.70 27.62 4.05
N ILE A 232 23.94 26.45 4.64
CA ILE A 232 23.24 26.00 5.85
C ILE A 232 23.68 26.79 7.08
N LEU A 233 24.94 27.23 7.15
CA LEU A 233 25.45 28.02 8.29
C LEU A 233 24.87 29.43 8.30
N ILE A 234 24.69 30.06 7.13
CA ILE A 234 23.98 31.35 6.99
C ILE A 234 22.51 31.21 7.43
N PHE A 235 21.81 30.14 7.00
CA PHE A 235 20.41 29.94 7.38
C PHE A 235 20.22 29.55 8.86
N ARG A 236 21.22 28.91 9.48
CA ARG A 236 21.22 28.55 10.91
C ARG A 236 21.48 29.76 11.81
N VAL A 237 22.27 30.74 11.35
CA VAL A 237 22.50 32.00 12.07
C VAL A 237 21.24 32.89 12.02
N GLU A 238 20.59 32.99 10.85
CA GLU A 238 19.36 33.78 10.67
C GLU A 238 18.20 33.30 11.57
N MET A 239 18.10 31.99 11.81
CA MET A 239 17.00 31.40 12.57
C MET A 239 17.18 31.46 14.10
N HIS A 240 18.37 31.82 14.60
CA HIS A 240 18.69 31.76 16.04
C HIS A 240 18.93 33.13 16.69
N THR A 241 18.84 34.23 15.93
CA THR A 241 18.79 35.58 16.50
C THR A 241 17.34 36.02 16.69
N PRO A 242 16.83 36.16 17.93
CA PRO A 242 15.53 36.77 18.15
C PRO A 242 15.55 38.21 17.62
N LEU A 243 14.56 38.56 16.80
CA LEU A 243 14.34 39.89 16.20
C LEU A 243 14.30 41.07 17.19
N SER A 244 14.43 40.84 18.50
CA SER A 244 14.29 41.89 19.53
C SER A 244 15.57 42.68 19.82
N THR A 245 16.76 42.20 19.44
CA THR A 245 18.03 42.83 19.87
C THR A 245 18.78 43.58 18.76
N SER A 246 18.32 43.49 17.51
CA SER A 246 19.00 44.09 16.34
C SER A 246 18.41 45.44 15.88
N MET A 247 17.38 45.97 16.54
CA MET A 247 16.92 47.34 16.28
C MET A 247 17.62 48.41 17.14
N ASN A 248 18.56 48.04 18.00
CA ASN A 248 19.23 48.99 18.90
C ASN A 248 20.67 49.36 18.50
N ASN A 249 21.18 48.84 17.38
CA ASN A 249 22.54 49.17 16.95
C ASN A 249 22.61 49.39 15.42
N PRO A 250 22.70 50.65 14.94
CA PRO A 250 22.62 50.98 13.52
C PRO A 250 23.81 50.44 12.70
N ASP A 251 24.94 50.16 13.35
CA ASP A 251 26.17 49.73 12.68
C ASP A 251 26.11 48.27 12.19
N ALA A 252 25.29 47.43 12.83
CA ALA A 252 25.12 46.03 12.44
C ALA A 252 24.30 45.87 11.16
N VAL A 253 23.36 46.79 10.93
CA VAL A 253 22.45 46.77 9.77
C VAL A 253 23.19 47.17 8.49
N LEU A 254 24.11 48.13 8.59
CA LEU A 254 24.92 48.59 7.46
C LEU A 254 25.87 47.50 6.95
N SER A 255 26.48 46.73 7.86
CA SER A 255 27.38 45.63 7.51
C SER A 255 26.64 44.49 6.77
N MET A 256 25.40 44.18 7.18
CA MET A 256 24.55 43.19 6.50
C MET A 256 24.10 43.65 5.11
N MET A 257 23.80 44.94 4.91
CA MET A 257 23.46 45.46 3.58
C MET A 257 24.66 45.44 2.61
N THR A 258 25.88 45.72 3.08
CA THR A 258 27.08 45.68 2.24
C THR A 258 27.51 44.26 1.84
N ALA A 259 27.17 43.24 2.64
CA ALA A 259 27.51 41.84 2.34
C ALA A 259 26.54 41.18 1.34
N SER A 260 25.34 41.72 1.14
CA SER A 260 24.35 41.18 0.19
C SER A 260 24.54 41.69 -1.26
N LEU A 261 25.42 42.67 -1.47
CA LEU A 261 25.62 43.33 -2.78
C LEU A 261 26.98 43.03 -3.43
N GLY A 262 27.73 42.05 -2.92
CA GLY A 262 28.99 41.55 -3.49
C GLY A 262 28.84 40.19 -4.15
#